data_AF-A0A8S1U1B9-F1
#
_entry.id   AF-A0A8S1U1B9-F1
#
_cell.length_a   1.000
_cell.length_b   1.000
_cell.length_c   1.000
_cell.angle_alpha   90.00
_cell.angle_beta   90.00
_cell.angle_gamma   90.00
#
_symmetry.space_group_name_H-M   'P 1'
#
loop_
_entity.id
_entity.type
_entity.pdbx_description
1 polymer ?
#
loop_
_entity_poly.entity_id
_entity_poly.type
_entity_poly.pdbx_seq_one_letter_code
_entity_poly.pdbx_strand_id
1 'polypeptide(L)'
;MIILFTFIVYTYSRCAFSVECQGNNCDPLEVDTEPFIARVSQCPHMDGTMVCCNKNQDDQMQRNFQAIDASFGNAGGGCDICAYNLKKFWCEYTCSPNQSQFLTTNGYTNMKDPLNPKNILKVQLVEIKVKPQVACDMWSSCKRTQFASQVTAMKTPGGFFNFQGEQAVGQAKQFISVKFVDNDEETINFDFVPDCKYEYPPGPDGKIVTPDGFIISERCSCNNCDLMCHDEEILYEATGVFEGFNGYLVLWVWAGTIVIAALITGFRYYKQKTENQILIDPI
;
A
#
# COMPACT_ATOMS: atom_id res chain seq x y z
N MET A 1 -34.65 32.51 -38.19
CA MET A 1 -33.65 31.47 -37.89
C MET A 1 -32.71 32.05 -36.85
N ILE A 2 -32.91 31.71 -35.57
CA ILE A 2 -32.16 32.27 -34.44
C ILE A 2 -30.90 31.42 -34.28
N ILE A 3 -29.73 32.01 -34.55
CA ILE A 3 -28.43 31.36 -34.35
C ILE A 3 -28.10 31.49 -32.86
N LEU A 4 -28.32 30.41 -32.10
CA LEU A 4 -27.80 30.26 -30.74
C LEU A 4 -26.28 30.08 -30.84
N PHE A 5 -25.53 31.13 -30.49
CA PHE A 5 -24.11 31.01 -30.17
C PHE A 5 -23.98 30.27 -28.83
N THR A 6 -23.69 28.97 -28.90
CA THR A 6 -23.18 28.22 -27.75
C THR A 6 -21.79 28.74 -27.42
N PHE A 7 -21.70 29.63 -26.44
CA PHE A 7 -20.44 29.91 -25.76
C PHE A 7 -20.02 28.62 -25.03
N ILE A 8 -19.12 27.86 -25.66
CA ILE A 8 -18.35 26.84 -24.95
C ILE A 8 -17.43 27.62 -24.02
N VAL A 9 -17.86 27.81 -22.77
CA VAL A 9 -16.98 28.25 -21.70
C VAL A 9 -16.02 27.10 -21.48
N TYR A 10 -14.85 27.17 -22.11
CA TYR A 10 -13.72 26.36 -21.68
C TYR A 10 -13.39 26.83 -20.27
N THR A 11 -13.87 26.09 -19.27
CA THR A 11 -13.38 26.21 -17.91
C THR A 11 -11.94 25.73 -17.94
N TYR A 12 -11.01 26.63 -18.22
CA TYR A 12 -9.59 26.35 -18.06
C TYR A 12 -9.37 26.00 -16.60
N SER A 13 -8.90 24.78 -16.39
CA SER A 13 -8.37 24.31 -15.14
C SER A 13 -7.19 25.19 -14.71
N ARG A 14 -7.12 25.48 -13.42
CA ARG A 14 -6.10 26.34 -12.83
C ARG A 14 -5.08 25.49 -12.08
N CYS A 15 -3.87 26.02 -11.98
CA CYS A 15 -2.90 25.52 -11.02
C CYS A 15 -3.32 25.94 -9.62
N ALA A 16 -2.96 25.15 -8.61
CA ALA A 16 -3.24 25.45 -7.21
C ALA A 16 -1.99 25.94 -6.46
N PHE A 17 -0.81 25.46 -6.84
CA PHE A 17 0.45 25.97 -6.32
C PHE A 17 1.58 25.89 -7.33
N SER A 18 2.62 26.70 -7.11
CA SER A 18 3.91 26.59 -7.80
C SER A 18 5.04 26.79 -6.78
N VAL A 19 6.28 26.43 -7.13
CA VAL A 19 7.43 26.61 -6.23
C VAL A 19 8.42 27.58 -6.84
N GLU A 20 8.66 28.69 -6.15
CA GLU A 20 9.66 29.67 -6.57
C GLU A 20 10.91 29.54 -5.70
N CYS A 21 12.08 29.59 -6.34
CA CYS A 21 13.36 29.45 -5.65
C CYS A 21 14.17 30.74 -5.75
N GLN A 22 14.58 31.27 -4.61
CA GLN A 22 15.53 32.37 -4.49
C GLN A 22 16.85 31.83 -3.94
N GLY A 23 17.79 31.54 -4.83
CA GLY A 23 19.02 30.82 -4.49
C GLY A 23 18.72 29.38 -4.04
N ASN A 24 19.18 29.01 -2.84
CA ASN A 24 18.94 27.67 -2.28
C ASN A 24 17.60 27.56 -1.54
N ASN A 25 16.85 28.67 -1.42
CA ASN A 25 15.60 28.68 -0.69
C ASN A 25 14.43 28.58 -1.68
N CYS A 26 13.79 27.41 -1.71
CA CYS A 26 12.58 27.18 -2.48
C CYS A 26 11.38 27.25 -1.55
N ASP A 27 10.40 28.09 -1.88
CA ASP A 27 9.17 28.24 -1.12
C ASP A 27 7.96 27.94 -2.03
N PRO A 28 7.02 27.09 -1.58
CA PRO A 28 5.77 26.91 -2.30
C PRO A 28 4.93 28.18 -2.18
N LEU A 29 4.31 28.58 -3.29
CA LEU A 29 3.43 29.72 -3.41
C LEU A 29 2.04 29.23 -3.78
N GLU A 30 1.02 29.84 -3.19
CA GLU A 30 -0.35 29.68 -3.66
C GLU A 30 -0.46 30.46 -4.96
N VAL A 31 -0.76 29.75 -6.04
CA VAL A 31 -0.76 30.32 -7.37
C VAL A 31 -2.03 29.88 -8.05
N ASP A 32 -2.75 30.87 -8.59
CA ASP A 32 -3.95 30.70 -9.40
C ASP A 32 -3.62 31.11 -10.85
N THR A 33 -2.67 30.38 -11.45
CA THR A 33 -2.22 30.61 -12.83
C THR A 33 -2.77 29.57 -13.76
N GLU A 34 -2.88 29.94 -15.02
CA GLU A 34 -3.17 29.00 -16.09
C GLU A 34 -1.97 28.05 -16.29
N PRO A 35 -2.22 26.76 -16.60
CA PRO A 35 -1.17 25.84 -16.99
C PRO A 35 -0.39 26.39 -18.19
N PHE A 36 0.87 25.99 -18.32
CA PHE A 36 1.74 26.44 -19.41
C PHE A 36 2.47 25.27 -20.03
N ILE A 37 2.90 25.43 -21.28
CA ILE A 37 3.70 24.41 -21.97
C ILE A 37 5.11 24.45 -21.37
N ALA A 38 5.52 23.35 -20.76
CA ALA A 38 6.85 23.20 -20.19
C ALA A 38 7.51 21.90 -20.65
N ARG A 39 8.84 21.85 -20.51
CA ARG A 39 9.59 20.60 -20.61
C ARG A 39 9.74 20.02 -19.20
N VAL A 40 9.28 18.79 -19.02
CA VAL A 40 9.26 18.09 -17.72
C VAL A 40 10.02 16.79 -17.89
N SER A 41 11.26 16.77 -17.44
CA SER A 41 12.15 15.64 -17.65
C SER A 41 11.81 14.42 -16.78
N GLN A 42 11.25 14.66 -15.59
CA GLN A 42 10.96 13.60 -14.62
C GLN A 42 9.63 12.89 -14.89
N CYS A 43 8.72 13.52 -15.64
CA CYS A 43 7.41 12.98 -16.01
C CYS A 43 7.29 12.93 -17.55
N PRO A 44 7.87 11.92 -18.23
CA PRO A 44 7.98 11.92 -19.69
C PRO A 44 6.64 11.99 -20.42
N HIS A 45 5.58 11.41 -19.86
CA HIS A 45 4.21 11.49 -20.39
C HIS A 45 3.61 12.90 -20.39
N MET A 46 4.15 13.82 -19.59
CA MET A 46 3.74 15.23 -19.53
C MET A 46 4.72 16.17 -20.25
N ASP A 47 5.76 15.64 -20.91
CA ASP A 47 6.76 16.48 -21.56
C ASP A 47 6.20 17.21 -22.79
N GLY A 48 6.30 18.53 -22.80
CA GLY A 48 5.82 19.37 -23.90
C GLY A 48 4.30 19.55 -23.95
N THR A 49 3.58 19.17 -22.88
CA THR A 49 2.14 19.44 -22.73
C THR A 49 1.89 20.59 -21.75
N MET A 50 0.62 20.95 -21.55
CA MET A 50 0.22 21.94 -20.56
C MET A 50 0.39 21.34 -19.16
N VAL A 51 1.20 22.00 -18.32
CA VAL A 51 1.49 21.58 -16.95
C VAL A 51 1.49 22.76 -15.99
N CYS A 52 1.37 22.47 -14.70
CA CYS A 52 1.43 23.46 -13.62
C CYS A 52 2.80 23.58 -12.96
N CYS A 53 3.73 22.68 -13.27
CA CYS A 53 5.03 22.65 -12.65
C CYS A 53 6.09 23.41 -13.46
N ASN A 54 6.97 24.12 -12.76
CA ASN A 54 8.10 24.80 -13.35
C ASN A 54 9.39 23.96 -13.27
N LYS A 55 10.48 24.48 -13.86
CA LYS A 55 11.77 23.80 -13.87
C LYS A 55 12.33 23.48 -12.48
N ASN A 56 12.12 24.36 -11.50
CA ASN A 56 12.60 24.10 -10.13
C ASN A 56 11.86 22.93 -9.48
N GLN A 57 10.56 22.77 -9.78
CA GLN A 57 9.76 21.63 -9.34
C GLN A 57 10.21 20.35 -10.03
N ASP A 58 10.51 20.37 -11.33
CA ASP A 58 11.08 19.23 -12.07
C ASP A 58 12.44 18.80 -11.48
N ASP A 59 13.34 19.75 -11.23
CA ASP A 59 14.66 19.49 -10.64
C ASP A 59 14.56 18.96 -9.18
N GLN A 60 13.56 19.41 -8.40
CA GLN A 60 13.27 18.86 -7.07
C GLN A 60 12.69 17.45 -7.15
N MET A 61 11.79 17.22 -8.10
CA MET A 61 11.17 15.93 -8.33
C MET A 61 12.21 14.86 -8.65
N GLN A 62 13.28 15.21 -9.38
CA GLN A 62 14.39 14.30 -9.65
C GLN A 62 14.99 13.73 -8.36
N ARG A 63 15.23 14.58 -7.35
CA ARG A 63 15.80 14.15 -6.06
C ARG A 63 14.81 13.30 -5.27
N ASN A 64 13.54 13.67 -5.28
CA ASN A 64 12.48 12.91 -4.61
C ASN A 64 12.30 11.53 -5.26
N PHE A 65 12.41 11.44 -6.59
CA PHE A 65 12.28 10.19 -7.34
C PHE A 65 13.45 9.25 -7.08
N GLN A 66 14.67 9.78 -6.89
CA GLN A 66 15.80 8.99 -6.41
C GLN A 66 15.53 8.40 -5.02
N ALA A 67 14.93 9.17 -4.12
CA ALA A 67 14.56 8.66 -2.78
C ALA A 67 13.45 7.59 -2.86
N ILE A 68 12.48 7.76 -3.77
CA ILE A 68 11.45 6.75 -4.06
C ILE A 68 12.09 5.47 -4.59
N ASP A 69 12.99 5.55 -5.56
CA ASP A 69 13.68 4.37 -6.11
C ASP A 69 14.51 3.66 -5.05
N ALA A 70 15.19 4.41 -4.20
CA ALA A 70 16.01 3.87 -3.12
C ALA A 70 15.20 3.27 -1.96
N SER A 71 13.92 3.63 -1.81
CA SER A 71 13.07 3.15 -0.69
C SER A 71 12.06 2.09 -1.13
N PHE A 72 11.52 2.26 -2.34
CA PHE A 72 10.39 1.50 -2.86
C PHE A 72 10.71 0.78 -4.16
N GLY A 73 11.73 1.19 -4.91
CA GLY A 73 12.21 0.49 -6.11
C GLY A 73 13.14 -0.66 -5.77
N ASN A 74 13.49 -1.45 -6.78
CA ASN A 74 14.39 -2.60 -6.63
C ASN A 74 15.78 -2.21 -6.13
N ALA A 75 16.26 -1.00 -6.47
CA ALA A 75 17.51 -0.45 -5.95
C ALA A 75 17.60 -0.44 -4.42
N GLY A 76 16.45 -0.31 -3.74
CA GLY A 76 16.31 -0.35 -2.28
C GLY A 76 15.84 -1.68 -1.70
N GLY A 77 15.81 -2.76 -2.49
CA GLY A 77 15.16 -4.01 -2.09
C GLY A 77 13.62 -3.93 -2.12
N GLY A 78 13.06 -3.02 -2.92
CA GLY A 78 11.62 -2.85 -3.15
C GLY A 78 11.13 -3.48 -4.46
N CYS A 79 10.21 -2.83 -5.14
CA CYS A 79 9.55 -3.26 -6.37
C CYS A 79 9.38 -2.04 -7.29
N ASP A 80 9.98 -2.06 -8.49
CA ASP A 80 9.95 -0.92 -9.41
C ASP A 80 8.53 -0.51 -9.84
N ILE A 81 7.56 -1.43 -9.82
CA ILE A 81 6.16 -1.10 -10.13
C ILE A 81 5.57 -0.18 -9.05
N CYS A 82 5.86 -0.45 -7.77
CA CYS A 82 5.48 0.46 -6.68
C CYS A 82 6.14 1.83 -6.84
N ALA A 83 7.44 1.85 -7.14
CA ALA A 83 8.18 3.09 -7.36
C ALA A 83 7.58 3.89 -8.53
N TYR A 84 7.26 3.23 -9.63
CA TYR A 84 6.57 3.82 -10.78
C TYR A 84 5.20 4.41 -10.41
N ASN A 85 4.36 3.65 -9.69
CA ASN A 85 3.05 4.13 -9.24
C ASN A 85 3.19 5.41 -8.40
N LEU A 86 4.13 5.44 -7.47
CA LEU A 86 4.40 6.63 -6.65
C LEU A 86 4.90 7.81 -7.49
N LYS A 87 5.84 7.58 -8.41
CA LYS A 87 6.31 8.64 -9.31
C LYS A 87 5.18 9.22 -10.14
N LYS A 88 4.32 8.37 -10.70
CA LYS A 88 3.12 8.79 -11.44
C LYS A 88 2.17 9.61 -10.57
N PHE A 89 1.90 9.17 -9.34
CA PHE A 89 1.11 9.92 -8.36
C PHE A 89 1.65 11.33 -8.13
N TRP A 90 2.95 11.42 -7.88
CA TRP A 90 3.61 12.69 -7.55
C TRP A 90 3.81 13.60 -8.77
N CYS A 91 3.93 13.03 -9.98
CA CYS A 91 3.83 13.77 -11.24
C CYS A 91 2.47 14.48 -11.33
N GLU A 92 1.38 13.76 -11.08
CA GLU A 92 0.02 14.33 -11.17
C GLU A 92 -0.24 15.36 -10.08
N TYR A 93 0.16 15.07 -8.84
CA TYR A 93 0.12 16.04 -7.76
C TYR A 93 0.83 17.36 -8.13
N THR A 94 2.00 17.29 -8.76
CA THR A 94 2.87 18.47 -8.96
C THR A 94 2.60 19.20 -10.28
N CYS A 95 2.39 18.45 -11.36
CA CYS A 95 2.43 18.94 -12.74
C CYS A 95 1.08 18.90 -13.45
N SER A 96 0.06 18.22 -12.93
CA SER A 96 -1.22 18.09 -13.63
C SER A 96 -1.80 19.45 -14.03
N PRO A 97 -2.27 19.64 -15.28
CA PRO A 97 -2.91 20.89 -15.68
C PRO A 97 -4.22 21.14 -14.91
N ASN A 98 -4.81 20.09 -14.33
CA ASN A 98 -6.07 20.12 -13.60
C ASN A 98 -5.89 20.16 -12.08
N GLN A 99 -4.72 20.57 -11.59
CA GLN A 99 -4.34 20.51 -10.18
C GLN A 99 -5.41 21.10 -9.23
N SER A 100 -6.03 22.23 -9.58
CA SER A 100 -7.05 22.88 -8.73
C SER A 100 -8.34 22.06 -8.52
N GLN A 101 -8.59 21.01 -9.31
CA GLN A 101 -9.80 20.18 -9.17
C GLN A 101 -9.72 19.26 -7.95
N PHE A 102 -8.51 18.74 -7.67
CA PHE A 102 -8.30 17.76 -6.60
C PHE A 102 -7.37 18.26 -5.48
N LEU A 103 -6.72 19.41 -5.64
CA LEU A 103 -5.81 20.00 -4.65
C LEU A 103 -6.29 21.38 -4.23
N THR A 104 -6.27 21.62 -2.92
CA THR A 104 -6.52 22.94 -2.33
C THR A 104 -5.40 23.32 -1.37
N THR A 105 -5.09 24.62 -1.32
CA THR A 105 -4.11 25.19 -0.38
C THR A 105 -4.84 26.01 0.67
N ASN A 106 -4.48 25.83 1.93
CA ASN A 106 -5.15 26.43 3.09
C ASN A 106 -4.23 27.41 3.84
N GLY A 107 -3.41 28.17 3.11
CA GLY A 107 -2.43 29.10 3.66
C GLY A 107 -1.21 28.41 4.25
N TYR A 108 -0.61 29.03 5.27
CA TYR A 108 0.66 28.60 5.85
C TYR A 108 0.59 28.45 7.36
N THR A 109 1.36 27.52 7.89
CA THR A 109 1.56 27.36 9.33
C THR A 109 3.03 27.09 9.66
N ASN A 110 3.42 27.28 10.90
CA ASN A 110 4.77 26.97 11.37
C ASN A 110 4.77 25.55 11.95
N MET A 111 5.61 24.66 11.40
CA MET A 111 5.78 23.29 11.87
C MET A 111 7.23 22.99 12.20
N LYS A 112 7.44 22.03 13.09
CA LYS A 112 8.78 21.50 13.34
C LYS A 112 9.16 20.57 12.20
N ASP A 113 10.38 20.69 11.72
CA ASP A 113 10.92 19.77 10.71
C ASP A 113 10.99 18.34 11.30
N PRO A 114 10.35 17.33 10.67
CA PRO A 114 10.42 15.94 11.10
C PRO A 114 11.85 15.39 11.12
N LEU A 115 12.72 15.88 10.24
CA LEU A 115 14.13 15.47 10.14
C LEU A 115 15.00 16.19 11.17
N ASN A 116 14.65 17.43 11.54
CA ASN A 116 15.37 18.22 12.53
C ASN A 116 14.40 18.99 13.46
N PRO A 117 13.99 18.41 14.59
CA PRO A 117 12.99 18.99 15.48
C PRO A 117 13.33 20.36 16.08
N LYS A 118 14.59 20.81 15.95
CA LYS A 118 15.05 22.14 16.39
C LYS A 118 14.71 23.23 15.40
N ASN A 119 14.47 22.89 14.14
CA ASN A 119 14.15 23.82 13.08
C ASN A 119 12.63 24.00 12.95
N ILE A 120 12.17 25.25 12.85
CA ILE A 120 10.77 25.59 12.61
C ILE A 120 10.68 26.10 11.18
N LEU A 121 9.91 25.39 10.36
CA LEU A 121 9.69 25.71 8.97
C LEU A 121 8.29 26.33 8.82
N LYS A 122 8.20 27.40 8.03
CA LYS A 122 6.92 27.89 7.54
C LYS A 122 6.52 26.98 6.37
N VAL A 123 5.44 26.22 6.56
CA VAL A 123 4.94 25.26 5.57
C VAL A 123 3.60 25.67 5.01
N GLN A 124 3.38 25.37 3.73
CA GLN A 124 2.07 25.51 3.10
C GLN A 124 1.19 24.32 3.48
N LEU A 125 -0.05 24.60 3.88
CA LEU A 125 -1.06 23.58 4.16
C LEU A 125 -1.70 23.17 2.85
N VAL A 126 -1.55 21.90 2.47
CA VAL A 126 -2.09 21.35 1.23
C VAL A 126 -3.06 20.23 1.58
N GLU A 127 -4.22 20.24 0.95
CA GLU A 127 -5.19 19.16 1.02
C GLU A 127 -5.37 18.57 -0.37
N ILE A 128 -5.18 17.26 -0.49
CA ILE A 128 -5.39 16.54 -1.74
C ILE A 128 -6.53 15.55 -1.59
N LYS A 129 -7.38 15.50 -2.60
CA LYS A 129 -8.48 14.54 -2.72
C LYS A 129 -8.02 13.40 -3.61
N VAL A 130 -8.09 12.18 -3.10
CA VAL A 130 -7.64 10.97 -3.81
C VAL A 130 -8.77 9.94 -3.78
N LYS A 131 -9.00 9.26 -4.90
CA LYS A 131 -9.97 8.18 -4.93
C LYS A 131 -9.50 7.02 -4.03
N PRO A 132 -10.37 6.47 -3.14
CA PRO A 132 -9.97 5.39 -2.24
C PRO A 132 -9.33 4.19 -2.97
N GLN A 133 -9.86 3.84 -4.14
CA GLN A 133 -9.36 2.72 -4.94
C GLN A 133 -7.91 2.94 -5.39
N VAL A 134 -7.59 4.13 -5.92
CA VAL A 134 -6.22 4.50 -6.30
C VAL A 134 -5.27 4.36 -5.11
N ALA A 135 -5.68 4.84 -3.94
CA ALA A 135 -4.86 4.76 -2.75
C ALA A 135 -4.61 3.30 -2.30
N CYS A 136 -5.65 2.46 -2.38
CA CYS A 136 -5.56 1.03 -2.08
C CYS A 136 -4.63 0.29 -3.06
N ASP A 137 -4.75 0.55 -4.35
CA ASP A 137 -3.96 -0.12 -5.39
C ASP A 137 -2.49 0.31 -5.35
N MET A 138 -2.24 1.59 -5.11
CA MET A 138 -0.87 2.08 -4.86
C MET A 138 -0.27 1.43 -3.63
N TRP A 139 -0.98 1.45 -2.50
CA TRP A 139 -0.50 0.84 -1.27
C TRP A 139 -0.29 -0.67 -1.43
N SER A 140 -1.18 -1.38 -2.13
CA SER A 140 -1.09 -2.83 -2.32
C SER A 140 0.18 -3.22 -3.08
N SER A 141 0.57 -2.42 -4.09
CA SER A 141 1.82 -2.62 -4.82
C SER A 141 3.07 -2.38 -3.96
N CYS A 142 2.95 -1.59 -2.89
CA CYS A 142 4.08 -1.13 -2.07
C CYS A 142 4.19 -1.80 -0.70
N LYS A 143 3.12 -2.38 -0.15
CA LYS A 143 3.02 -2.83 1.26
C LYS A 143 4.08 -3.85 1.69
N ARG A 144 4.64 -4.61 0.74
CA ARG A 144 5.67 -5.64 0.95
C ARG A 144 7.09 -5.16 0.66
N THR A 145 7.27 -3.94 0.16
CA THR A 145 8.62 -3.35 -0.02
C THR A 145 9.34 -3.28 1.34
N GLN A 146 10.67 -3.40 1.32
CA GLN A 146 11.47 -3.45 2.54
C GLN A 146 11.22 -2.24 3.45
N PHE A 147 11.11 -1.04 2.88
CA PHE A 147 10.83 0.17 3.65
C PHE A 147 9.40 0.20 4.21
N ALA A 148 8.38 0.00 3.37
CA ALA A 148 6.97 0.07 3.82
C ALA A 148 6.63 -1.03 4.84
N SER A 149 7.24 -2.21 4.71
CA SER A 149 7.01 -3.32 5.63
C SER A 149 7.59 -3.10 7.02
N GLN A 150 8.61 -2.24 7.17
CA GLN A 150 9.23 -1.91 8.45
C GLN A 150 8.56 -0.71 9.15
N VAL A 151 8.04 0.25 8.38
CA VAL A 151 7.42 1.46 8.95
C VAL A 151 5.98 1.17 9.38
N THR A 152 5.72 1.19 10.69
CA THR A 152 4.39 0.90 11.26
C THR A 152 3.31 1.90 10.82
N ALA A 153 3.69 3.16 10.56
CA ALA A 153 2.77 4.17 10.06
C ALA A 153 2.23 3.86 8.64
N MET A 154 2.95 3.06 7.84
CA MET A 154 2.58 2.74 6.45
C MET A 154 1.71 1.48 6.30
N LYS A 155 1.22 0.90 7.40
CA LYS A 155 0.48 -0.37 7.38
C LYS A 155 -0.92 -0.29 6.78
N THR A 156 -1.41 0.92 6.50
CA THR A 156 -2.70 1.15 5.85
C THR A 156 -2.52 2.14 4.69
N PRO A 157 -3.43 2.15 3.70
CA PRO A 157 -3.38 3.12 2.60
C PRO A 157 -3.33 4.57 3.10
N GLY A 158 -4.20 4.93 4.06
CA GLY A 158 -4.20 6.26 4.67
C GLY A 158 -2.90 6.60 5.39
N GLY A 159 -2.38 5.68 6.19
CA GLY A 159 -1.11 5.87 6.90
C GLY A 159 0.09 5.99 5.95
N PHE A 160 0.06 5.27 4.84
CA PHE A 160 1.07 5.32 3.79
C PHE A 160 1.16 6.68 3.11
N PHE A 161 0.03 7.28 2.74
CA PHE A 161 0.00 8.63 2.18
C PHE A 161 0.29 9.71 3.22
N ASN A 162 -0.26 9.58 4.43
CA ASN A 162 0.00 10.54 5.51
C ASN A 162 1.49 10.57 5.88
N PHE A 163 2.16 9.41 5.94
CA PHE A 163 3.60 9.38 6.20
C PHE A 163 4.38 10.14 5.13
N GLN A 164 4.05 9.93 3.85
CA GLN A 164 4.71 10.65 2.76
C GLN A 164 4.42 12.16 2.83
N GLY A 165 3.19 12.56 3.16
CA GLY A 165 2.82 13.95 3.37
C GLY A 165 3.55 14.62 4.54
N GLU A 166 3.82 13.88 5.63
CA GLU A 166 4.65 14.36 6.74
C GLU A 166 6.11 14.56 6.32
N GLN A 167 6.68 13.65 5.51
CA GLN A 167 8.05 13.82 5.00
C GLN A 167 8.18 15.03 4.06
N ALA A 168 7.10 15.45 3.41
CA ALA A 168 7.08 16.64 2.55
C ALA A 168 7.32 17.95 3.33
N VAL A 169 7.13 17.97 4.66
CA VAL A 169 7.42 19.15 5.49
C VAL A 169 8.89 19.54 5.40
N GLY A 170 9.80 18.58 5.52
CA GLY A 170 11.25 18.83 5.43
C GLY A 170 11.74 18.97 3.98
N GLN A 171 11.12 18.28 3.03
CA GLN A 171 11.60 18.19 1.64
C GLN A 171 11.03 19.28 0.73
N ALA A 172 9.76 19.64 0.89
CA ALA A 172 9.01 20.55 0.02
C ALA A 172 8.41 21.75 0.76
N LYS A 173 8.57 21.84 2.09
CA LYS A 173 7.89 22.82 2.97
C LYS A 173 6.38 22.81 2.78
N GLN A 174 5.82 21.63 2.56
CA GLN A 174 4.39 21.41 2.43
C GLN A 174 3.94 20.38 3.45
N PHE A 175 2.84 20.67 4.12
CA PHE A 175 2.13 19.70 4.93
C PHE A 175 0.95 19.18 4.12
N ILE A 176 1.06 17.95 3.63
CA ILE A 176 0.09 17.36 2.71
C ILE A 176 -0.86 16.46 3.48
N SER A 177 -2.13 16.85 3.53
CA SER A 177 -3.22 16.05 4.08
C SER A 177 -3.99 15.38 2.95
N VAL A 178 -4.08 14.04 3.00
CA VAL A 178 -4.81 13.27 1.99
C VAL A 178 -6.23 12.96 2.47
N LYS A 179 -7.22 13.37 1.69
CA LYS A 179 -8.64 13.02 1.90
C LYS A 179 -9.09 12.03 0.86
N PHE A 180 -9.73 10.96 1.33
CA PHE A 180 -10.32 9.95 0.46
C PHE A 180 -11.75 10.33 0.13
N VAL A 181 -12.02 10.57 -1.15
CA VAL A 181 -13.35 10.96 -1.64
C VAL A 181 -13.68 10.07 -2.84
N ASP A 182 -14.90 9.54 -2.90
CA ASP A 182 -15.35 8.70 -4.00
C ASP A 182 -16.08 9.56 -5.05
N ASN A 183 -15.32 10.43 -5.72
CA ASN A 183 -15.79 11.29 -6.81
C ASN A 183 -14.70 11.44 -7.87
N ASP A 184 -14.99 11.03 -9.10
CA ASP A 184 -14.02 10.98 -10.20
C ASP A 184 -13.61 12.37 -10.70
N GLU A 185 -14.45 13.39 -10.56
CA GLU A 185 -14.19 14.73 -11.11
C GLU A 185 -13.33 15.62 -10.18
N GLU A 186 -13.29 15.31 -8.88
CA GLU A 186 -12.60 16.12 -7.87
C GLU A 186 -11.44 15.39 -7.20
N THR A 187 -11.01 14.24 -7.74
CA THR A 187 -9.97 13.43 -7.12
C THR A 187 -8.88 13.06 -8.11
N ILE A 188 -7.69 12.76 -7.58
CA ILE A 188 -6.70 12.02 -8.36
C ILE A 188 -7.28 10.62 -8.62
N ASN A 189 -7.62 10.39 -9.88
CA ASN A 189 -8.15 9.14 -10.39
C ASN A 189 -7.27 8.65 -11.54
N PHE A 190 -6.88 7.38 -11.48
CA PHE A 190 -6.16 6.71 -12.55
C PHE A 190 -7.03 5.62 -13.14
N ASP A 191 -7.11 5.59 -14.46
CA ASP A 191 -7.81 4.49 -15.17
C ASP A 191 -7.21 3.13 -14.84
N PHE A 192 -5.89 3.10 -14.58
CA PHE A 192 -5.16 1.88 -14.26
C PHE A 192 -3.97 2.16 -13.35
N VAL A 193 -3.91 1.44 -12.24
CA VAL A 193 -2.76 1.36 -11.34
C VAL A 193 -2.27 -0.09 -11.37
N PRO A 194 -1.11 -0.41 -11.97
CA PRO A 194 -0.62 -1.78 -12.02
C PRO A 194 -0.33 -2.31 -10.62
N ASP A 195 -0.75 -3.55 -10.38
CA ASP A 195 -0.32 -4.32 -9.22
C ASP A 195 1.14 -4.75 -9.36
N CYS A 196 1.73 -5.25 -8.27
CA CYS A 196 3.14 -5.65 -8.26
C CYS A 196 3.44 -6.96 -9.03
N LYS A 197 2.42 -7.65 -9.57
CA LYS A 197 2.55 -8.82 -10.44
C LYS A 197 2.49 -8.44 -11.93
N TYR A 198 1.99 -7.24 -12.25
CA TYR A 198 1.79 -6.79 -13.60
C TYR A 198 3.12 -6.76 -14.39
N GLU A 199 3.11 -7.35 -15.59
CA GLU A 199 4.29 -7.41 -16.44
C GLU A 199 4.13 -6.53 -17.67
N TYR A 200 5.01 -5.54 -17.82
CA TYR A 200 5.13 -4.77 -19.05
C TYR A 200 5.97 -5.55 -20.08
N PRO A 201 5.59 -5.54 -21.36
CA PRO A 201 6.38 -6.17 -22.41
C PRO A 201 7.74 -5.47 -22.55
N PRO A 202 8.84 -6.22 -22.74
CA PRO A 202 10.14 -5.61 -23.01
C PRO A 202 10.13 -4.89 -24.36
N GLY A 203 10.76 -3.73 -24.42
CA GLY A 203 10.97 -3.00 -25.67
C GLY A 203 12.01 -3.67 -26.58
N PRO A 204 12.22 -3.11 -27.78
CA PRO A 204 13.20 -3.64 -28.75
C PRO A 204 14.62 -3.75 -28.20
N ASP A 205 14.99 -2.86 -27.28
CA ASP A 205 16.31 -2.80 -26.64
C ASP A 205 16.44 -3.74 -25.42
N GLY A 206 15.43 -4.58 -25.17
CA GLY A 206 15.36 -5.48 -24.01
C GLY A 206 15.05 -4.78 -22.68
N LYS A 207 14.94 -3.45 -22.66
CA LYS A 207 14.54 -2.66 -21.49
C LYS A 207 13.01 -2.66 -21.36
N ILE A 208 12.53 -2.81 -20.13
CA ILE A 208 11.10 -2.67 -19.82
C ILE A 208 10.83 -1.19 -19.56
N VAL A 209 10.00 -0.57 -20.39
CA VAL A 209 9.63 0.85 -20.27
C VAL A 209 8.11 0.92 -20.14
N THR A 210 7.64 1.65 -19.12
CA THR A 210 6.21 1.85 -18.92
C THR A 210 5.64 2.78 -20.00
N PRO A 211 4.31 2.78 -20.23
CA PRO A 211 3.67 3.71 -21.16
C PRO A 211 3.99 5.18 -20.86
N ASP A 212 4.25 5.50 -19.59
CA ASP A 212 4.57 6.86 -19.15
C ASP A 212 6.06 7.21 -19.21
N GLY A 213 6.90 6.32 -19.76
CA GLY A 213 8.32 6.53 -20.01
C GLY A 213 9.26 6.19 -18.86
N PHE A 214 8.78 5.53 -17.80
CA PHE A 214 9.63 5.09 -16.68
C PHE A 214 10.30 3.75 -16.98
N ILE A 215 11.55 3.59 -16.57
CA ILE A 215 12.32 2.37 -16.78
C ILE A 215 12.12 1.44 -15.59
N ILE A 216 11.72 0.20 -15.87
CA ILE A 216 11.66 -0.90 -14.90
C ILE A 216 12.93 -1.72 -15.09
N SER A 217 13.74 -1.83 -14.04
CA SER A 217 15.02 -2.52 -14.08
C SER A 217 14.85 -4.03 -14.01
N GLU A 218 13.99 -4.49 -13.10
CA GLU A 218 13.72 -5.90 -12.88
C GLU A 218 12.29 -6.13 -12.36
N ARG A 219 11.83 -7.39 -12.46
CA ARG A 219 10.52 -7.81 -11.96
C ARG A 219 10.53 -7.88 -10.44
N CYS A 220 9.37 -7.66 -9.83
CA CYS A 220 9.24 -7.74 -8.38
C CYS A 220 9.34 -9.19 -7.89
N SER A 221 9.97 -9.38 -6.73
CA SER A 221 10.13 -10.70 -6.10
C SER A 221 9.03 -10.99 -5.07
N CYS A 222 8.84 -12.26 -4.70
CA CYS A 222 7.90 -12.66 -3.62
C CYS A 222 8.19 -11.96 -2.28
N ASN A 223 9.46 -11.63 -1.99
CA ASN A 223 9.81 -10.89 -0.78
C ASN A 223 9.21 -9.47 -0.76
N ASN A 224 9.05 -8.88 -1.94
CA ASN A 224 8.70 -7.47 -2.11
C ASN A 224 7.26 -7.29 -2.64
N CYS A 225 6.62 -8.37 -3.07
CA CYS A 225 5.25 -8.44 -3.58
C CYS A 225 4.63 -9.79 -3.21
N ASP A 226 3.52 -9.78 -2.46
CA ASP A 226 2.85 -11.02 -2.03
C ASP A 226 2.17 -11.76 -3.18
N LEU A 227 1.74 -11.04 -4.23
CA LEU A 227 1.13 -11.63 -5.43
C LEU A 227 2.10 -12.44 -6.30
N MET A 228 3.42 -12.30 -6.05
CA MET A 228 4.47 -13.05 -6.76
C MET A 228 4.85 -14.35 -6.03
N CYS A 229 4.33 -14.58 -4.83
CA CYS A 229 4.55 -15.83 -4.12
C CYS A 229 3.68 -16.94 -4.73
N HIS A 230 4.24 -18.13 -4.87
CA HIS A 230 3.46 -19.30 -5.27
C HIS A 230 2.61 -19.75 -4.08
N ASP A 231 1.28 -19.73 -4.24
CA ASP A 231 0.33 -20.23 -3.23
C ASP A 231 0.34 -21.77 -3.11
N GLU A 232 1.19 -22.47 -3.87
CA GLU A 232 1.09 -23.92 -4.10
C GLU A 232 1.84 -24.80 -3.10
N GLU A 233 2.58 -24.25 -2.13
CA GLU A 233 3.11 -25.04 -1.03
C GLU A 233 2.27 -24.81 0.23
N ILE A 234 1.29 -25.69 0.43
CA ILE A 234 0.63 -25.87 1.72
C ILE A 234 1.72 -26.23 2.73
N LEU A 235 2.33 -25.23 3.38
CA LEU A 235 3.40 -25.43 4.36
C LEU A 235 2.95 -26.27 5.56
N TYR A 236 1.63 -26.37 5.76
CA TYR A 236 1.00 -27.13 6.81
C TYR A 236 -0.37 -27.62 6.34
N GLU A 237 -0.51 -28.89 5.99
CA GLU A 237 -1.83 -29.50 5.95
C GLU A 237 -2.35 -29.53 7.38
N ALA A 238 -3.53 -28.94 7.61
CA ALA A 238 -4.16 -28.97 8.91
C ALA A 238 -4.35 -30.43 9.32
N THR A 239 -3.54 -30.89 10.26
CA THR A 239 -3.59 -32.27 10.73
C THR A 239 -5.00 -32.57 11.24
N GLY A 240 -5.57 -33.70 10.80
CA GLY A 240 -6.92 -34.07 11.21
C GLY A 240 -7.04 -34.17 12.72
N VAL A 241 -8.22 -33.91 13.29
CA VAL A 241 -8.48 -34.02 14.75
C VAL A 241 -8.13 -35.41 15.30
N PHE A 242 -8.09 -36.43 14.44
CA PHE A 242 -7.75 -37.81 14.76
C PHE A 242 -6.39 -38.25 14.22
N GLU A 243 -5.57 -37.33 13.73
CA GLU A 243 -4.23 -37.66 13.28
C GLU A 243 -3.37 -38.03 14.49
N GLY A 244 -2.89 -39.29 14.51
CA GLY A 244 -2.28 -39.91 15.70
C GLY A 244 -3.25 -40.73 16.57
N PHE A 245 -4.56 -40.70 16.33
CA PHE A 245 -5.52 -41.57 16.99
C PHE A 245 -5.49 -42.98 16.39
N ASN A 246 -4.72 -43.87 17.01
CA ASN A 246 -4.73 -45.28 16.64
C ASN A 246 -5.96 -45.97 17.26
N GLY A 247 -7.07 -45.99 16.50
CA GLY A 247 -8.34 -46.57 16.94
C GLY A 247 -8.23 -48.05 17.32
N TYR A 248 -7.31 -48.80 16.71
CA TYR A 248 -7.04 -50.19 17.07
C TYR A 248 -6.46 -50.30 18.49
N LEU A 249 -5.46 -49.48 18.82
CA LEU A 249 -4.85 -49.47 20.15
C LEU A 249 -5.87 -49.06 21.23
N VAL A 250 -6.65 -48.01 20.96
CA VAL A 250 -7.69 -47.55 21.88
C VAL A 250 -8.75 -48.63 22.12
N LEU A 251 -9.21 -49.30 21.06
CA LEU A 251 -10.19 -50.38 21.17
C LEU A 251 -9.68 -51.53 22.04
N TRP A 252 -8.43 -51.97 21.85
CA TRP A 252 -7.88 -53.07 22.64
C TRP A 252 -7.66 -52.73 24.11
N VAL A 253 -7.22 -51.50 24.41
CA VAL A 253 -7.07 -51.04 25.80
C VAL A 253 -8.43 -51.01 26.50
N TRP A 254 -9.47 -50.48 25.86
CA TRP A 254 -10.81 -50.44 26.44
C TRP A 254 -11.45 -51.83 26.56
N ALA A 255 -11.29 -52.69 25.54
CA ALA A 255 -11.77 -54.07 25.60
C ALA A 255 -11.12 -54.85 26.75
N GLY A 256 -9.80 -54.74 26.91
CA GLY A 256 -9.07 -55.38 28.01
C GLY A 256 -9.54 -54.89 29.38
N THR A 257 -9.75 -53.58 29.52
CA THR A 257 -10.26 -52.97 30.77
C THR A 257 -11.65 -53.49 31.13
N ILE A 258 -12.55 -53.60 30.14
CA ILE A 258 -13.90 -54.13 30.34
C ILE A 258 -13.87 -55.60 30.74
N VAL A 259 -13.02 -56.42 30.10
CA VAL A 259 -12.88 -57.84 30.44
C VAL A 259 -12.36 -58.01 31.87
N ILE A 260 -11.33 -57.25 32.28
CA ILE A 260 -10.80 -57.29 33.65
C ILE A 260 -11.87 -56.87 34.66
N ALA A 261 -12.61 -55.79 34.38
CA ALA A 261 -13.70 -55.34 35.26
C ALA A 261 -14.81 -56.39 35.40
N ALA A 262 -15.18 -57.06 34.31
CA ALA A 262 -16.16 -58.14 34.32
C ALA A 262 -15.66 -59.35 35.14
N LEU A 263 -14.39 -59.74 34.99
CA LEU A 263 -13.78 -60.83 35.77
C LEU A 263 -13.75 -60.51 37.26
N ILE A 264 -13.33 -59.30 37.65
CA ILE A 264 -13.31 -58.87 39.07
C ILE A 264 -14.73 -58.87 39.65
N THR A 265 -15.70 -58.34 38.90
CA THR A 265 -17.10 -58.28 39.34
C THR A 265 -17.70 -59.68 39.48
N GLY A 266 -17.46 -60.54 38.50
CA GLY A 266 -17.88 -61.95 38.53
C GLY A 266 -17.26 -62.72 39.69
N PHE A 267 -15.97 -62.52 39.96
CA PHE A 267 -15.29 -63.14 41.10
C PHE A 267 -15.85 -62.65 42.45
N ARG A 268 -16.09 -61.34 42.60
CA ARG A 268 -16.73 -60.78 43.80
C ARG A 268 -18.13 -61.34 44.01
N TYR A 269 -18.92 -61.43 42.95
CA TYR A 269 -20.26 -62.01 43.00
C TYR A 269 -20.24 -63.49 43.41
N TYR A 270 -19.31 -64.28 42.86
CA TYR A 270 -19.18 -65.70 43.20
C TYR A 270 -18.76 -65.88 44.67
N LYS A 271 -17.76 -65.13 45.15
CA LYS A 271 -17.32 -65.16 46.55
C LYS A 271 -18.45 -64.81 47.52
N GLN A 272 -19.22 -63.76 47.23
CA GLN A 272 -20.36 -63.36 48.06
C GLN A 272 -21.45 -64.45 48.11
N LYS A 273 -21.70 -65.15 46.99
CA LYS A 273 -22.65 -66.27 46.95
C LYS A 273 -22.15 -67.47 47.77
N THR A 274 -20.86 -67.78 47.75
CA THR A 274 -20.27 -68.86 48.55
C THR A 274 -20.28 -68.53 50.05
N GLU A 275 -19.94 -67.30 50.44
CA GLU A 275 -20.03 -66.87 51.85
C GLU A 275 -21.48 -66.90 52.36
N ASN A 276 -22.47 -66.54 51.54
CA ASN A 276 -23.88 -66.64 51.88
C ASN A 276 -24.40 -68.09 51.96
N GLN A 277 -23.80 -69.05 51.27
CA GLN A 277 -24.19 -70.47 51.37
C GLN A 277 -23.66 -71.14 52.65
N ILE A 278 -22.50 -70.72 53.16
CA ILE A 278 -21.90 -71.26 54.40
C ILE A 278 -22.70 -70.81 55.65
N LEU A 279 -23.44 -69.71 55.57
CA LEU A 279 -24.31 -69.20 56.64
C LEU A 279 -25.69 -69.89 56.73
N ILE A 280 -26.02 -70.81 55.82
CA ILE A 280 -27.35 -71.48 55.74
C ILE A 280 -27.24 -73.00 56.00
N ASP A 281 -26.15 -73.50 56.57
CA ASP A 281 -26.12 -74.85 57.15
C ASP A 281 -26.47 -74.77 58.65
N PRO A 282 -27.73 -75.08 59.06
CA PRO A 282 -28.07 -75.23 60.46
C PRO A 282 -27.51 -76.55 61.02
N ILE A 283 -26.98 -76.46 62.24
CA ILE A 283 -26.76 -77.58 63.17
C ILE A 283 -28.10 -78.23 63.52
#